data_AF-A0A1S3DQH9-F1
#
_entry.id   AF-A0A1S3DQH9-F1
#
_cell.length_a   1.000
_cell.length_b   1.000
_cell.length_c   1.000
_cell.angle_alpha   90.00
_cell.angle_beta   90.00
_cell.angle_gamma   90.00
#
_symmetry.space_group_name_H-M   'P 1'
#
loop_
_entity.id
_entity.type
_entity.pdbx_description
1 polymer ?
#
loop_
_entity_poly.entity_id
_entity_poly.type
_entity_poly.pdbx_seq_one_letter_code
_entity_poly.pdbx_strand_id
1 'polypeptide(L)'
;MEDIEVPMPVAKDSAEYNMSHPRRGRALVFNHDEFQMDNMTPRPGSGADVKNLEAAFYALGFEVSVYTNPEFREITEILSN
;
A
#
# COMPACT_ATOMS: atom_id res chain seq x y z
N MET A 1 -21.30 24.20 5.77
CA MET A 1 -20.13 23.42 5.37
C MET A 1 -19.07 23.77 6.39
N GLU A 2 -18.69 22.83 7.24
CA GLU A 2 -17.75 23.08 8.33
C GLU A 2 -16.34 23.15 7.73
N ASP A 3 -15.58 24.18 8.07
CA ASP A 3 -14.19 24.31 7.62
C ASP A 3 -13.35 23.24 8.33
N ILE A 4 -12.85 22.27 7.56
CA ILE A 4 -11.95 21.24 8.07
C ILE A 4 -10.54 21.82 8.04
N GLU A 5 -10.02 22.21 9.21
CA GLU A 5 -8.62 22.59 9.35
C GLU A 5 -7.74 21.35 9.54
N VAL A 6 -6.72 21.22 8.70
CA VAL A 6 -5.72 20.14 8.76
C VAL A 6 -4.32 20.70 8.99
N PRO A 7 -3.49 20.04 9.82
CA PRO A 7 -2.14 20.52 10.11
C PRO A 7 -1.26 20.45 8.86
N MET A 8 -0.48 21.52 8.62
CA MET A 8 0.52 21.52 7.55
C MET A 8 1.68 20.57 7.94
N PRO A 9 1.96 19.52 7.16
CA PRO A 9 3.03 18.56 7.48
C PRO A 9 4.43 19.14 7.23
N VAL A 10 4.53 20.15 6.36
CA VAL A 10 5.75 20.86 5.97
C VAL A 10 5.38 22.25 5.45
N ALA A 11 6.35 23.18 5.41
CA ALA A 11 6.14 24.51 4.84
C ALA A 11 5.74 24.43 3.35
N LYS A 12 4.88 25.36 2.91
CA LYS A 12 4.31 25.40 1.55
C LYS A 12 5.37 25.35 0.45
N ASP A 13 6.47 26.09 0.63
CA ASP A 13 7.52 26.25 -0.40
C ASP A 13 8.75 25.36 -0.14
N SER A 14 8.59 24.30 0.66
CA SER A 14 9.66 23.33 0.93
C SER A 14 10.02 22.55 -0.33
N ALA A 15 11.32 22.36 -0.57
CA ALA A 15 11.81 21.54 -1.68
C ALA A 15 11.63 20.03 -1.43
N GLU A 16 11.48 19.63 -0.16
CA GLU A 16 11.38 18.24 0.27
C GLU A 16 10.14 18.00 1.14
N TYR A 17 9.61 16.77 1.10
CA TYR A 17 8.58 16.32 2.02
C TYR A 17 9.14 16.10 3.43
N ASN A 18 8.33 16.36 4.45
CA ASN A 18 8.67 15.94 5.81
C ASN A 18 8.57 14.42 5.93
N MET A 19 9.72 13.74 5.81
CA MET A 19 9.83 12.28 5.92
C MET A 19 10.23 11.83 7.34
N SER A 20 10.17 12.74 8.32
CA SER A 20 10.61 12.58 9.71
C SER A 20 9.45 12.42 10.71
N HIS A 21 8.26 12.03 10.23
CA HIS A 21 7.15 11.64 11.09
C HIS A 21 7.51 10.37 11.90
N PRO A 22 6.90 10.14 13.09
CA PRO A 22 7.21 8.98 13.93
C PRO A 22 7.04 7.62 13.25
N ARG A 23 6.14 7.55 12.26
CA ARG A 23 5.93 6.38 11.41
C ARG A 23 6.13 6.78 9.96
N ARG A 24 6.80 5.93 9.19
CA ARG A 24 6.96 6.12 7.73
C ARG A 24 5.60 6.09 7.03
N GLY A 25 4.71 5.21 7.48
CA GLY A 25 3.39 4.98 6.89
C GLY A 25 3.09 3.48 6.73
N ARG A 26 1.92 3.18 6.17
CA ARG A 26 1.49 1.82 5.81
C ARG A 26 1.85 1.53 4.35
N ALA A 27 2.25 0.31 4.05
CA ALA A 27 2.41 -0.20 2.69
C ALA A 27 1.46 -1.39 2.49
N LEU A 28 0.44 -1.21 1.65
CA LEU A 28 -0.52 -2.26 1.33
C LEU A 28 -0.13 -2.91 0.00
N VAL A 29 0.13 -4.21 0.01
CA VAL A 29 0.49 -4.99 -1.19
C VAL A 29 -0.66 -5.90 -1.54
N PHE A 30 -1.36 -5.61 -2.64
CA PHE A 30 -2.40 -6.47 -3.19
C PHE A 30 -1.78 -7.37 -4.26
N ASN A 31 -1.58 -8.64 -3.93
CA ASN A 31 -0.99 -9.63 -4.81
C ASN A 31 -2.08 -10.47 -5.46
N HIS A 32 -2.13 -10.52 -6.80
CA HIS A 32 -3.04 -11.41 -7.53
C HIS A 32 -2.24 -12.45 -8.33
N ASP A 33 -2.10 -13.66 -7.82
CA ASP A 33 -1.43 -14.78 -8.50
C ASP A 33 -2.40 -15.81 -9.09
N GLU A 34 -3.65 -15.84 -8.63
CA GLU A 34 -4.73 -16.64 -9.19
C GLU A 34 -5.89 -15.74 -9.64
N PHE A 35 -6.59 -16.16 -10.70
CA PHE A 35 -7.73 -15.43 -11.24
C PHE A 35 -8.91 -16.38 -11.45
N GLN A 36 -10.12 -15.93 -11.13
CA GLN A 36 -11.35 -16.69 -11.34
C GLN A 36 -11.86 -16.65 -12.79
N MET A 37 -11.34 -15.74 -13.63
CA MET A 37 -11.75 -15.62 -15.02
C MET A 37 -11.01 -16.63 -15.90
N ASP A 38 -11.76 -17.42 -16.68
CA ASP A 38 -11.25 -18.50 -17.53
C ASP A 38 -10.21 -18.06 -18.58
N ASN A 39 -10.20 -16.77 -18.94
CA ASN A 39 -9.27 -16.20 -19.92
C ASN A 39 -7.98 -15.64 -19.29
N MET A 40 -7.82 -15.71 -17.97
CA MET A 40 -6.63 -15.22 -17.27
C MET A 40 -5.78 -16.39 -16.78
N THR A 41 -4.49 -16.34 -17.08
CA THR A 41 -3.54 -17.36 -16.62
C THR A 41 -3.00 -17.00 -15.23
N PRO A 42 -2.74 -17.99 -14.35
CA PRO A 42 -2.07 -17.74 -13.09
C PRO A 42 -0.71 -17.05 -13.28
N ARG A 43 -0.26 -16.29 -12.27
CA ARG A 43 1.04 -15.58 -12.28
C ARG A 43 2.04 -16.26 -11.33
N PRO A 44 2.59 -17.44 -11.70
CA PRO A 44 3.60 -18.10 -10.89
C PRO A 44 4.83 -17.18 -10.75
N GLY A 45 5.33 -17.04 -9.52
CA GLY A 45 6.46 -16.16 -9.21
C GLY A 45 6.05 -14.81 -8.59
N SER A 46 4.78 -14.39 -8.66
CA SER A 46 4.33 -13.16 -8.01
C SER A 46 4.57 -13.18 -6.49
N GLY A 47 4.52 -14.36 -5.86
CA GLY A 47 4.88 -14.51 -4.45
C GLY A 47 6.36 -14.23 -4.13
N ALA A 48 7.28 -14.38 -5.08
CA ALA A 48 8.67 -13.98 -4.91
C ALA A 48 8.81 -12.45 -4.92
N ASP A 49 8.07 -11.77 -5.82
CA ASP A 49 8.03 -10.31 -5.88
C ASP A 49 7.48 -9.73 -4.57
N VAL A 50 6.40 -10.32 -4.03
CA VAL A 50 5.81 -9.94 -2.74
C VAL A 50 6.86 -10.00 -1.62
N LYS A 51 7.61 -11.11 -1.51
CA LYS A 51 8.65 -11.25 -0.47
C LYS A 51 9.73 -10.18 -0.59
N ASN A 52 10.14 -9.88 -1.83
CA ASN A 52 11.15 -8.84 -2.08
C ASN A 52 10.63 -7.44 -1.72
N LEU A 53 9.37 -7.13 -2.08
CA LEU A 53 8.73 -5.86 -1.74
C LEU A 53 8.53 -5.71 -0.23
N GLU A 54 8.04 -6.75 0.43
CA GLU A 54 7.83 -6.76 1.87
C GLU A 54 9.14 -6.48 2.61
N ALA A 55 10.22 -7.18 2.26
CA ALA A 55 11.54 -6.96 2.84
C ALA A 55 12.06 -5.53 2.61
N ALA A 56 11.91 -5.01 1.39
CA ALA A 56 12.35 -3.66 1.04
C ALA A 56 11.55 -2.59 1.81
N PHE A 57 10.23 -2.72 1.91
CA PHE A 57 9.39 -1.75 2.60
C PHE A 57 9.57 -1.80 4.12
N TYR A 58 9.76 -2.98 4.71
CA TYR A 58 10.16 -3.07 6.12
C TYR A 58 11.50 -2.38 6.38
N ALA A 59 12.49 -2.57 5.50
CA ALA A 59 13.79 -1.89 5.63
C ALA A 59 13.67 -0.35 5.53
N LEU A 60 12.68 0.15 4.78
CA LEU A 60 12.37 1.59 4.68
C LEU A 60 11.51 2.12 5.85
N GLY A 61 11.07 1.23 6.75
CA GLY A 61 10.33 1.55 7.98
C GLY A 61 8.81 1.56 7.83
N PHE A 62 8.25 0.98 6.77
CA PHE A 62 6.80 0.88 6.59
C PHE A 62 6.20 -0.25 7.43
N GLU A 63 4.94 -0.07 7.83
CA GLU A 63 4.07 -1.14 8.30
C GLU A 63 3.46 -1.85 7.07
N VAL A 64 3.96 -3.04 6.72
CA VAL A 64 3.55 -3.74 5.50
C VAL A 64 2.34 -4.65 5.79
N SER A 65 1.37 -4.67 4.89
CA SER A 65 0.25 -5.63 4.90
C SER A 65 0.06 -6.21 3.50
N VAL A 66 0.07 -7.53 3.41
CA VAL A 66 -0.06 -8.26 2.14
C VAL A 66 -1.44 -8.91 2.08
N TYR A 67 -2.13 -8.72 0.96
CA TYR A 67 -3.43 -9.34 0.66
C TYR A 67 -3.31 -10.15 -0.61
N THR A 68 -3.62 -11.44 -0.54
CA THR A 68 -3.47 -12.37 -1.66
C THR A 68 -4.83 -12.69 -2.28
N ASN A 69 -4.95 -12.45 -3.59
CA ASN A 69 -6.13 -12.65 -4.42
C ASN A 69 -7.43 -12.03 -3.89
N PRO A 70 -7.44 -10.81 -3.33
CA PRO A 70 -8.69 -10.21 -2.85
C PRO A 70 -9.63 -9.91 -4.02
N GLU A 71 -10.93 -10.02 -3.79
CA GLU A 71 -11.94 -9.51 -4.71
C GLU A 71 -11.97 -7.98 -4.69
N PHE A 72 -12.53 -7.37 -5.75
CA PHE A 72 -12.66 -5.92 -5.85
C PHE A 72 -13.36 -5.28 -4.63
N ARG A 73 -14.37 -5.96 -4.10
CA ARG A 73 -15.08 -5.53 -2.90
C ARG A 73 -14.15 -5.49 -1.68
N GLU A 74 -13.34 -6.52 -1.49
CA GLU A 74 -12.38 -6.59 -0.38
C GLU A 74 -11.31 -5.50 -0.49
N ILE A 75 -10.79 -5.24 -1.70
CA ILE A 75 -9.85 -4.13 -1.93
C ILE A 75 -10.49 -2.80 -1.49
N THR A 76 -11.74 -2.57 -1.87
CA THR A 76 -12.47 -1.34 -1.52
C THR A 76 -12.67 -1.21 0.00
N GLU A 77 -13.04 -2.30 0.67
CA GLU A 77 -13.19 -2.35 2.12
C GLU A 77 -11.85 -2.11 2.84
N ILE A 78 -10.74 -2.66 2.31
CA ILE A 78 -9.39 -2.44 2.85
C ILE A 78 -8.97 -0.98 2.70
N LEU A 79 -9.21 -0.35 1.54
CA LEU A 79 -8.82 1.05 1.28
C LEU A 79 -9.67 2.08 2.01
N SER A 80 -10.88 1.71 2.44
CA SER A 80 -11.79 2.60 3.15
C SER A 80 -11.50 2.68 4.67
N ASN A 81 -10.54 1.89 5.17
CA ASN A 81 -10.09 1.87 6.57
C ASN A 81 -8.80 2.66 6.79
#